data_AF-A0A7C5U1J3-F1
#
_entry.id   AF-A0A7C5U1J3-F1
#
_cell.length_a   1.000
_cell.length_b   1.000
_cell.length_c   1.000
_cell.angle_alpha   90.00
_cell.angle_beta   90.00
_cell.angle_gamma   90.00
#
_symmetry.space_group_name_H-M   'P 1'
#
loop_
_entity.id
_entity.type
_entity.pdbx_description
1 polymer ?
#
loop_
_entity_poly.entity_id
_entity_poly.type
_entity_poly.pdbx_seq_one_letter_code
_entity_poly.pdbx_strand_id
1 'polypeptide(L)'
;MEKIFIYLHNDMTDLSLIEKYMGFYHKFFASSLDPSYSYVLDLYIDNYLAGQAIIYYIRGGLRGVGVVYYVVVDERFRGRGLGKILVSSAEQIFEDLNLDFSIATASIDNVVSHRMFKSLSYDEEDLERISRICSHQIQEMILKLSCGYEDDLLFYKDLRRPAYENNIKSLCKTINQLDKDVVERHWLRSCYRPWRSYRSLIRL
;
A
#
# COMPACT_ATOMS: atom_id res chain seq x y z
N MET A 1 14.01 -9.28 27.52
CA MET A 1 14.04 -8.36 26.37
C MET A 1 13.38 -9.10 25.23
N GLU A 2 12.18 -8.68 24.83
CA GLU A 2 11.44 -9.30 23.71
C GLU A 2 12.24 -9.12 22.42
N LYS A 3 12.29 -10.14 21.58
CA LYS A 3 12.93 -10.07 20.26
C LYS A 3 11.89 -9.66 19.23
N ILE A 4 12.13 -8.53 18.58
CA ILE A 4 11.33 -8.03 17.45
C ILE A 4 12.17 -8.19 16.18
N PHE A 5 11.61 -8.82 15.16
CA PHE A 5 12.23 -8.88 13.83
C PHE A 5 11.17 -8.88 12.74
N ILE A 6 11.58 -8.45 11.55
CA ILE A 6 10.77 -8.53 10.33
C ILE A 6 11.39 -9.56 9.41
N TYR A 7 10.55 -10.47 8.93
CA TYR A 7 10.90 -11.39 7.84
C TYR A 7 10.26 -10.87 6.55
N LEU A 8 11.10 -10.60 5.55
CA LEU A 8 10.68 -10.14 4.23
C LEU A 8 10.69 -11.33 3.27
N HIS A 9 9.57 -11.58 2.60
CA HIS A 9 9.46 -12.60 1.56
C HIS A 9 8.50 -12.15 0.46
N ASN A 10 8.44 -12.89 -0.64
CA ASN A 10 7.49 -12.68 -1.73
C ASN A 10 6.50 -13.84 -1.90
N ASP A 11 6.48 -14.78 -0.95
CA ASP A 11 5.45 -15.82 -0.88
C ASP A 11 4.12 -15.21 -0.43
N MET A 12 3.16 -15.14 -1.35
CA MET A 12 1.82 -14.56 -1.14
C MET A 12 0.78 -15.61 -0.69
N THR A 13 1.22 -16.78 -0.22
CA THR A 13 0.33 -17.86 0.23
C THR A 13 0.02 -17.80 1.74
N ASP A 14 0.97 -17.38 2.58
CA ASP A 14 0.76 -17.19 4.02
C ASP A 14 0.41 -15.75 4.37
N LEU A 15 -0.88 -15.45 4.31
CA LEU A 15 -1.46 -14.15 4.67
C LEU A 15 -2.44 -14.30 5.83
N SER A 16 -2.06 -15.11 6.82
CA SER A 16 -2.94 -15.54 7.91
C SER A 16 -3.51 -14.39 8.76
N LEU A 17 -2.72 -13.34 9.05
CA LEU A 17 -3.24 -12.19 9.79
C LEU A 17 -4.13 -11.29 8.94
N ILE A 18 -3.81 -11.14 7.64
CA ILE A 18 -4.65 -10.40 6.70
C ILE A 18 -6.02 -11.06 6.61
N GLU A 19 -6.07 -12.37 6.44
CA GLU A 19 -7.32 -13.13 6.42
C GLU A 19 -8.10 -13.01 7.73
N LYS A 20 -7.42 -13.17 8.87
CA LYS A 20 -8.05 -13.13 10.20
C LYS A 20 -8.75 -11.80 10.48
N TYR A 21 -8.12 -10.68 10.12
CA TYR A 21 -8.58 -9.34 10.52
C TYR A 21 -9.25 -8.53 9.42
N MET A 22 -8.96 -8.81 8.16
CA MET A 22 -9.55 -8.13 7.01
C MET A 22 -10.52 -9.06 6.25
N GLY A 23 -10.39 -10.38 6.41
CA GLY A 23 -11.27 -11.37 5.79
C GLY A 23 -10.69 -11.98 4.51
N PHE A 24 -11.36 -13.03 4.03
CA PHE A 24 -10.94 -13.78 2.84
C PHE A 24 -10.86 -12.92 1.58
N TYR A 25 -11.73 -11.92 1.43
CA TYR A 25 -11.70 -10.99 0.30
C TYR A 25 -10.33 -10.33 0.16
N HIS A 26 -9.82 -9.72 1.23
CA HIS A 26 -8.52 -9.03 1.20
C HIS A 26 -7.36 -10.00 0.99
N LYS A 27 -7.39 -11.18 1.63
CA LYS A 27 -6.42 -12.25 1.36
C LYS A 27 -6.40 -12.61 -0.12
N PHE A 28 -7.56 -12.85 -0.73
CA PHE A 28 -7.66 -13.29 -2.12
C PHE A 28 -7.03 -12.28 -3.11
N PHE A 29 -7.29 -10.99 -2.90
CA PHE A 29 -6.70 -9.94 -3.73
C PHE A 29 -5.20 -9.82 -3.52
N ALA A 30 -4.74 -9.84 -2.27
CA ALA A 30 -3.33 -9.85 -1.95
C ALA A 30 -2.58 -11.04 -2.56
N SER A 31 -3.15 -12.25 -2.47
CA SER A 31 -2.59 -13.46 -3.09
C SER A 31 -2.55 -13.42 -4.62
N SER A 32 -3.25 -12.45 -5.24
CA SER A 32 -3.23 -12.24 -6.70
C SER A 32 -2.12 -11.29 -7.16
N LEU A 33 -1.39 -10.67 -6.23
CA LEU A 33 -0.25 -9.83 -6.56
C LEU A 33 0.88 -10.64 -7.18
N ASP A 34 1.58 -10.03 -8.13
CA ASP A 34 2.74 -10.65 -8.78
C ASP A 34 3.95 -10.64 -7.83
N PRO A 35 4.53 -11.80 -7.50
CA PRO A 35 5.62 -11.91 -6.53
C PRO A 35 6.96 -11.34 -7.02
N SER A 36 7.05 -10.91 -8.30
CA SER A 36 8.27 -10.27 -8.85
C SER A 36 8.45 -8.81 -8.42
N TYR A 37 7.39 -8.15 -7.94
CA TYR A 37 7.44 -6.75 -7.48
C TYR A 37 6.61 -6.50 -6.21
N SER A 38 6.25 -7.57 -5.51
CA SER A 38 5.42 -7.52 -4.32
C SER A 38 6.04 -8.33 -3.20
N TYR A 39 5.90 -7.85 -1.96
CA TYR A 39 6.48 -8.46 -0.78
C TYR A 39 5.50 -8.49 0.39
N VAL A 40 5.73 -9.45 1.28
CA VAL A 40 5.11 -9.56 2.59
C VAL A 40 6.17 -9.29 3.65
N LEU A 41 5.83 -8.44 4.60
CA LEU A 41 6.62 -8.16 5.80
C LEU A 41 5.90 -8.81 6.98
N ASP A 42 6.45 -9.90 7.47
CA ASP A 42 5.99 -10.56 8.68
C ASP A 42 6.74 -10.00 9.89
N LEU A 43 6.03 -9.34 10.81
CA LEU A 43 6.59 -8.86 12.06
C LEU A 43 6.38 -9.89 13.17
N TYR A 44 7.47 -10.36 13.75
CA TYR A 44 7.47 -11.32 14.85
C TYR A 44 7.86 -10.69 16.19
N ILE A 45 7.19 -11.14 17.26
CA ILE A 45 7.57 -10.88 18.66
C ILE A 45 7.74 -12.23 19.36
N ASP A 46 8.96 -12.56 19.80
CA ASP A 46 9.28 -13.83 20.48
C ASP A 46 8.70 -15.07 19.74
N ASN A 47 8.80 -15.07 18.41
CA ASN A 47 8.30 -16.08 17.46
C ASN A 47 6.78 -16.09 17.21
N TYR A 48 6.02 -15.16 17.77
CA TYR A 48 4.62 -14.95 17.39
C TYR A 48 4.51 -13.98 16.23
N LEU A 49 3.81 -14.37 15.18
CA LEU A 49 3.42 -13.46 14.10
C LEU A 49 2.48 -12.39 14.69
N ALA A 50 3.04 -11.19 14.88
CA ALA A 50 2.42 -10.07 15.56
C ALA A 50 1.89 -9.00 14.60
N GLY A 51 2.35 -8.99 13.36
CA GLY A 51 1.81 -8.14 12.30
C GLY A 51 2.21 -8.61 10.92
N GLN A 52 1.46 -8.19 9.92
CA GLN A 52 1.73 -8.42 8.50
C GLN A 52 1.53 -7.13 7.73
N ALA A 53 2.43 -6.83 6.80
CA ALA A 53 2.19 -5.83 5.77
C ALA A 53 2.43 -6.41 4.38
N ILE A 54 1.62 -5.99 3.43
CA ILE A 54 1.77 -6.33 2.02
C ILE A 54 2.11 -5.06 1.29
N ILE A 55 3.19 -5.12 0.53
CA ILE A 55 3.69 -3.99 -0.23
C ILE A 55 3.96 -4.42 -1.65
N TYR A 56 3.88 -3.48 -2.58
CA TYR A 56 4.36 -3.69 -3.92
C TYR A 56 4.85 -2.37 -4.50
N TYR A 57 5.48 -2.42 -5.66
CA TYR A 57 5.89 -1.20 -6.34
C TYR A 57 5.60 -1.27 -7.83
N ILE A 58 5.35 -0.10 -8.42
CA ILE A 58 5.28 0.09 -9.86
C ILE A 58 6.42 1.01 -10.29
N ARG A 59 7.17 0.60 -11.32
CA ARG A 59 8.18 1.44 -11.98
C ARG A 59 7.81 1.68 -13.43
N GLY A 60 7.97 2.92 -13.88
CA GLY A 60 7.88 3.35 -15.27
C GLY A 60 9.11 4.18 -15.62
N GLY A 61 10.04 3.61 -16.39
CA GLY A 61 11.31 4.26 -16.71
C GLY A 61 12.14 4.59 -15.46
N LEU A 62 12.48 5.87 -15.26
CA LEU A 62 13.27 6.36 -14.12
C LEU A 62 12.44 6.74 -12.89
N ARG A 63 11.11 6.56 -12.96
CA ARG A 63 10.17 6.91 -11.89
C ARG A 63 9.55 5.66 -11.29
N GLY A 64 9.24 5.71 -10.00
CA GLY A 64 8.57 4.60 -9.33
C GLY A 64 7.80 5.01 -8.09
N VAL A 65 6.78 4.22 -7.77
CA VAL A 65 5.92 4.42 -6.60
C VAL A 65 5.81 3.10 -5.86
N GLY A 66 6.06 3.15 -4.55
CA GLY A 66 5.80 2.05 -3.63
C GLY A 66 4.39 2.19 -3.05
N VAL A 67 3.68 1.08 -2.95
CA VAL A 67 2.33 1.01 -2.41
C VAL A 67 2.36 0.16 -1.14
N VAL A 68 1.93 0.74 -0.03
CA VAL A 68 1.58 -0.01 1.18
C VAL A 68 0.14 -0.46 1.03
N TYR A 69 -0.05 -1.73 0.65
CA TYR A 69 -1.35 -2.24 0.24
C TYR A 69 -2.22 -2.61 1.44
N TYR A 70 -1.71 -3.47 2.31
CA TYR A 70 -2.37 -3.84 3.56
C TYR A 70 -1.39 -3.80 4.70
N VAL A 71 -1.86 -3.38 5.87
CA VAL A 71 -1.11 -3.42 7.13
C VAL A 71 -2.05 -3.90 8.22
N VAL A 72 -1.63 -4.92 8.95
CA VAL A 72 -2.37 -5.46 10.08
C VAL A 72 -1.42 -5.75 11.23
N VAL A 73 -1.90 -5.51 12.43
CA VAL A 73 -1.24 -5.92 13.68
C VAL A 73 -2.25 -6.77 14.44
N ASP A 74 -1.80 -7.92 14.95
CA ASP A 74 -2.62 -8.76 15.80
C ASP A 74 -3.01 -7.99 17.07
N GLU A 75 -4.28 -8.09 17.44
CA GLU A 75 -4.88 -7.26 18.49
C GLU A 75 -4.17 -7.35 19.84
N ARG A 76 -3.56 -8.51 20.13
CA ARG A 76 -2.77 -8.74 21.36
C ARG A 76 -1.53 -7.85 21.43
N PHE A 77 -1.07 -7.33 20.30
CA PHE A 77 0.16 -6.54 20.19
C PHE A 77 -0.08 -5.09 19.72
N ARG A 78 -1.34 -4.67 19.55
CA ARG A 78 -1.70 -3.29 19.13
C ARG A 78 -1.35 -2.25 20.19
N GLY A 79 -1.32 -0.98 19.77
CA GLY A 79 -0.99 0.16 20.65
C GLY A 79 0.50 0.29 20.98
N ARG A 80 1.35 -0.61 20.45
CA ARG A 80 2.79 -0.66 20.70
C ARG A 80 3.65 -0.07 19.58
N GLY A 81 3.04 0.56 18.58
CA GLY A 81 3.74 1.15 17.43
C GLY A 81 4.14 0.15 16.32
N LEU A 82 3.74 -1.12 16.39
CA LEU A 82 4.16 -2.15 15.42
C LEU A 82 3.72 -1.87 13.97
N GLY A 83 2.54 -1.24 13.79
CA GLY A 83 2.11 -0.80 12.47
C GLY A 83 3.06 0.26 11.88
N LYS A 84 3.60 1.14 12.72
CA LYS A 84 4.61 2.12 12.29
C LYS A 84 5.91 1.44 11.88
N ILE A 85 6.32 0.42 12.63
CA ILE A 85 7.52 -0.38 12.29
C ILE A 85 7.34 -1.04 10.92
N LEU A 86 6.19 -1.66 10.66
CA LEU A 86 5.88 -2.25 9.35
C LEU A 86 5.93 -1.22 8.21
N VAL A 87 5.25 -0.08 8.37
CA VAL A 87 5.23 0.97 7.33
C VAL A 87 6.60 1.60 7.13
N SER A 88 7.34 1.90 8.21
CA SER A 88 8.71 2.45 8.09
C SER A 88 9.68 1.46 7.44
N SER A 89 9.48 0.16 7.66
CA SER A 89 10.28 -0.87 6.99
C SER A 89 9.94 -0.98 5.50
N ALA A 90 8.66 -0.79 5.14
CA ALA A 90 8.26 -0.65 3.75
C ALA A 90 8.89 0.58 3.08
N GLU A 91 8.89 1.74 3.78
CA GLU A 91 9.55 2.96 3.32
C GLU A 91 11.03 2.70 3.02
N GLN A 92 11.76 2.04 3.93
CA GLN A 92 13.17 1.69 3.73
C GLN A 92 13.37 0.82 2.48
N ILE A 93 12.51 -0.18 2.26
CA ILE A 93 12.56 -1.02 1.05
C ILE A 93 12.33 -0.17 -0.20
N PHE A 94 11.38 0.77 -0.16
CA PHE A 94 11.10 1.67 -1.29
C PHE A 94 12.25 2.63 -1.57
N GLU A 95 12.92 3.13 -0.53
CA GLU A 95 14.13 3.97 -0.63
C GLU A 95 15.32 3.20 -1.21
N ASP A 96 15.55 1.96 -0.77
CA ASP A 96 16.58 1.06 -1.31
C ASP A 96 16.30 0.72 -2.79
N LEU A 97 15.02 0.70 -3.17
CA LEU A 97 14.55 0.59 -4.55
C LEU A 97 14.52 1.95 -5.27
N ASN A 98 15.03 3.03 -4.69
CA ASN A 98 15.10 4.36 -5.32
C ASN A 98 13.75 4.84 -5.91
N LEU A 99 12.65 4.50 -5.24
CA LEU A 99 11.31 4.94 -5.62
C LEU A 99 11.14 6.43 -5.27
N ASP A 100 10.24 7.12 -5.96
CA ASP A 100 9.96 8.54 -5.73
C ASP A 100 9.02 8.75 -4.55
N PHE A 101 7.98 7.92 -4.44
CA PHE A 101 6.91 8.09 -3.47
C PHE A 101 6.53 6.77 -2.83
N SER A 102 6.10 6.85 -1.57
CA SER A 102 5.28 5.84 -0.91
C SER A 102 3.83 6.32 -0.86
N ILE A 103 2.88 5.47 -1.25
CA ILE A 103 1.45 5.75 -1.16
C ILE A 103 0.69 4.64 -0.45
N ALA A 104 -0.45 4.98 0.12
CA ALA A 104 -1.44 4.05 0.66
C ALA A 104 -2.84 4.66 0.49
N THR A 105 -3.88 3.85 0.54
CA THR A 105 -5.25 4.34 0.65
C THR A 105 -5.94 3.74 1.87
N ALA A 106 -6.86 4.49 2.47
CA ALA A 106 -7.76 3.97 3.49
C ALA A 106 -9.06 4.77 3.53
N SER A 107 -10.14 4.10 3.91
CA SER A 107 -11.42 4.75 4.17
C SER A 107 -11.28 5.91 5.16
N ILE A 108 -12.09 6.95 4.94
CA ILE A 108 -12.19 8.12 5.82
C ILE A 108 -12.50 7.75 7.28
N ASP A 109 -13.20 6.64 7.51
CA ASP A 109 -13.59 6.19 8.85
C ASP A 109 -12.45 5.43 9.57
N ASN A 110 -11.35 5.12 8.90
CA ASN A 110 -10.22 4.40 9.49
C ASN A 110 -9.27 5.33 10.27
N VAL A 111 -9.78 5.87 11.37
CA VAL A 111 -9.08 6.82 12.25
C VAL A 111 -7.72 6.27 12.74
N VAL A 112 -7.58 4.95 12.89
CA VAL A 112 -6.34 4.32 13.32
C VAL A 112 -5.26 4.46 12.25
N SER A 113 -5.57 4.14 11.00
CA SER A 113 -4.63 4.31 9.88
C SER A 113 -4.26 5.77 9.68
N HIS A 114 -5.22 6.70 9.77
CA HIS A 114 -4.96 8.14 9.62
C HIS A 114 -3.92 8.63 10.64
N ARG A 115 -4.13 8.31 11.92
CA ARG A 115 -3.19 8.67 12.99
C ARG A 115 -1.81 8.05 12.78
N MET A 116 -1.77 6.81 12.31
CA MET A 116 -0.51 6.12 12.03
C MET A 116 0.26 6.82 10.91
N PHE A 117 -0.34 6.98 9.73
CA PHE A 117 0.30 7.62 8.57
C PHE A 117 0.70 9.07 8.85
N LYS A 118 -0.17 9.85 9.50
CA LYS A 118 0.17 11.23 9.92
C LYS A 118 1.38 11.28 10.85
N SER A 119 1.50 10.32 11.78
CA SER A 119 2.66 10.23 12.67
C SER A 119 3.95 9.79 11.98
N LEU A 120 3.86 9.25 10.76
CA LEU A 120 4.97 8.91 9.88
C LEU A 120 5.24 10.00 8.82
N SER A 121 4.57 11.15 8.97
CA SER A 121 4.69 12.32 8.10
C SER A 121 4.26 12.04 6.66
N TYR A 122 3.20 11.24 6.49
CA TYR A 122 2.43 11.23 5.26
C TYR A 122 1.46 12.41 5.25
N ASP A 123 1.31 13.03 4.10
CA ASP A 123 0.20 13.94 3.82
C ASP A 123 -1.02 13.12 3.40
N GLU A 124 -2.21 13.66 3.66
CA GLU A 124 -3.48 13.05 3.31
C GLU A 124 -4.25 13.94 2.33
N GLU A 125 -4.80 13.37 1.27
CA GLU A 125 -5.67 14.06 0.32
C GLU A 125 -6.87 13.17 -0.04
N ASP A 126 -8.02 13.81 -0.22
CA ASP A 126 -9.21 13.16 -0.74
C ASP A 126 -9.00 12.79 -2.22
N LEU A 127 -9.23 11.53 -2.58
CA LEU A 127 -9.06 11.06 -3.95
C LEU A 127 -9.97 11.81 -4.93
N GLU A 128 -11.19 12.21 -4.53
CA GLU A 128 -12.08 13.02 -5.35
C GLU A 128 -11.44 14.39 -5.66
N ARG A 129 -10.74 14.98 -4.67
CA ARG A 129 -10.07 16.29 -4.82
C ARG A 129 -8.85 16.23 -5.73
N ILE A 130 -8.20 15.09 -5.89
CA ILE A 130 -7.06 14.92 -6.81
C ILE A 130 -7.42 15.30 -8.25
N SER A 131 -8.64 14.99 -8.70
CA SER A 131 -9.12 15.36 -10.03
C SER A 131 -9.04 16.87 -10.31
N ARG A 132 -9.29 17.68 -9.27
CA ARG A 132 -9.31 19.15 -9.32
C ARG A 132 -7.91 19.74 -9.18
N ILE A 133 -7.05 19.12 -8.36
CA ILE A 133 -5.68 19.61 -8.10
C ILE A 133 -4.76 19.25 -9.27
N CYS A 134 -4.95 18.09 -9.87
CA CYS A 134 -4.05 17.52 -10.86
C CYS A 134 -4.75 17.27 -12.19
N SER A 135 -5.49 16.17 -12.31
CA SER A 135 -6.42 15.88 -13.41
C SER A 135 -7.16 14.57 -13.12
N HIS A 136 -8.29 14.35 -13.79
CA HIS A 136 -9.02 13.09 -13.73
C HIS A 136 -8.13 11.89 -14.11
N GLN A 137 -7.28 12.02 -15.12
CA GLN A 137 -6.36 10.95 -15.53
C GLN A 137 -5.39 10.56 -14.40
N ILE A 138 -4.90 11.53 -13.63
CA ILE A 138 -4.00 11.25 -12.51
C ILE A 138 -4.74 10.59 -11.35
N GLN A 139 -5.96 11.03 -11.04
CA GLN A 139 -6.80 10.35 -10.07
C GLN A 139 -7.02 8.88 -10.46
N GLU A 140 -7.40 8.61 -11.72
CA GLU A 140 -7.59 7.25 -12.23
C GLU A 140 -6.30 6.42 -12.14
N MET A 141 -5.14 7.00 -12.46
CA MET A 141 -3.86 6.31 -12.31
C MET A 141 -3.56 5.98 -10.84
N ILE A 142 -3.86 6.88 -9.90
CA ILE A 142 -3.65 6.61 -8.47
C ILE A 142 -4.56 5.47 -8.00
N LEU A 143 -5.85 5.49 -8.37
CA LEU A 143 -6.80 4.41 -8.06
C LEU A 143 -6.31 3.06 -8.63
N LYS A 144 -5.79 3.07 -9.86
CA LYS A 144 -5.23 1.88 -10.51
C LYS A 144 -3.96 1.38 -9.84
N LEU A 145 -3.10 2.29 -9.38
CA LEU A 145 -1.87 1.97 -8.67
C LEU A 145 -2.14 1.39 -7.28
N SER A 146 -3.10 1.93 -6.53
CA SER A 146 -3.38 1.50 -5.15
C SER A 146 -4.39 0.35 -5.05
N CYS A 147 -5.03 -0.04 -6.15
CA CYS A 147 -6.28 -0.81 -6.13
C CYS A 147 -7.33 -0.20 -5.16
N GLY A 148 -7.32 1.13 -4.99
CA GLY A 148 -8.17 1.84 -4.03
C GLY A 148 -9.55 2.17 -4.56
N TYR A 149 -10.40 2.69 -3.66
CA TYR A 149 -11.74 3.16 -4.00
C TYR A 149 -11.79 4.69 -4.12
N GLU A 150 -12.78 5.22 -4.85
CA GLU A 150 -12.92 6.66 -5.11
C GLU A 150 -13.19 7.48 -3.84
N ASP A 151 -13.79 6.86 -2.82
CA ASP A 151 -14.14 7.44 -1.52
C ASP A 151 -13.07 7.25 -0.44
N ASP A 152 -11.92 6.66 -0.78
CA ASP A 152 -10.78 6.56 0.13
C ASP A 152 -10.00 7.89 0.20
N LEU A 153 -9.25 8.05 1.29
CA LEU A 153 -8.17 9.02 1.35
C LEU A 153 -6.87 8.41 0.79
N LEU A 154 -6.12 9.24 0.07
CA LEU A 154 -4.75 8.96 -0.33
C LEU A 154 -3.79 9.46 0.75
N PHE A 155 -2.95 8.58 1.26
CA PHE A 155 -1.76 8.93 2.03
C PHE A 155 -0.56 8.89 1.10
N TYR A 156 0.27 9.93 1.11
CA TYR A 156 1.49 9.98 0.31
C TYR A 156 2.67 10.61 1.05
N LYS A 157 3.87 10.13 0.71
CA LYS A 157 5.15 10.63 1.23
C LYS A 157 6.19 10.65 0.12
N ASP A 158 6.84 11.78 -0.08
CA ASP A 158 7.99 11.91 -1.00
C ASP A 158 9.21 11.27 -0.35
N LEU A 159 9.76 10.23 -0.98
CA LEU A 159 10.92 9.49 -0.45
C LEU A 159 12.25 10.14 -0.83
N ARG A 160 12.22 11.15 -1.72
CA ARG A 160 13.42 11.84 -2.22
C ARG A 160 13.66 13.18 -1.54
N ARG A 161 12.76 13.58 -0.63
CA ARG A 161 12.78 14.86 0.06
C ARG A 161 12.51 14.70 1.55
N PRO A 162 12.92 15.67 2.38
CA PRO A 162 12.50 15.70 3.77
C PRO A 162 10.97 15.73 3.88
N ALA A 163 10.42 15.09 4.91
CA ALA A 163 8.98 14.90 5.03
C ALA A 163 8.14 16.19 5.12
N TYR A 164 8.74 17.32 5.50
CA TYR A 164 8.06 18.64 5.51
C TYR A 164 7.91 19.26 4.11
N GLU A 165 8.44 18.61 3.06
CA GLU A 165 8.36 19.06 1.67
C GLU A 165 7.46 18.17 0.80
N ASN A 166 6.63 17.32 1.43
CA ASN A 166 5.58 16.60 0.73
C ASN A 166 4.77 17.58 -0.12
N ASN A 167 4.50 17.19 -1.37
CA ASN A 167 3.83 18.08 -2.30
C ASN A 167 3.02 17.28 -3.31
N ILE A 168 1.70 17.42 -3.24
CA ILE A 168 0.78 16.73 -4.15
C ILE A 168 1.09 17.00 -5.63
N LYS A 169 1.58 18.19 -5.99
CA LYS A 169 1.96 18.50 -7.38
C LYS A 169 3.19 17.70 -7.83
N SER A 170 4.12 17.41 -6.91
CA SER A 170 5.28 16.54 -7.18
C SER A 170 4.85 15.10 -7.40
N LEU A 171 3.93 14.60 -6.57
CA LEU A 171 3.32 13.28 -6.76
C LEU A 171 2.62 13.22 -8.12
N CYS A 172 1.74 14.17 -8.43
CA CYS A 172 1.02 14.19 -9.70
C CYS A 172 1.94 14.26 -10.93
N LYS A 173 3.03 15.02 -10.84
CA LYS A 173 4.06 15.04 -11.90
C LYS A 173 4.71 13.66 -12.07
N THR A 174 5.01 12.98 -10.96
CA THR A 174 5.59 11.64 -10.97
C THR A 174 4.63 10.62 -11.57
N ILE A 175 3.37 10.62 -11.13
CA ILE A 175 2.32 9.74 -11.68
C ILE A 175 2.15 9.99 -13.19
N ASN A 176 2.13 11.25 -13.63
CA ASN A 176 2.02 11.59 -15.05
C ASN A 176 3.19 11.09 -15.91
N GLN A 177 4.36 10.86 -15.28
CA GLN A 177 5.56 10.36 -15.94
C GLN A 177 5.68 8.83 -15.89
N LEU A 178 4.81 8.13 -15.17
CA LEU A 178 4.78 6.67 -15.19
C LEU A 178 4.29 6.16 -16.55
N ASP A 179 4.79 4.99 -16.92
CA ASP A 179 4.32 4.27 -18.10
C ASP A 179 2.88 3.79 -17.85
N LYS A 180 1.93 4.38 -18.56
CA LYS A 180 0.49 4.11 -18.42
C LYS A 180 0.17 2.65 -18.73
N ASP A 181 0.89 2.01 -19.65
CA ASP A 181 0.64 0.62 -19.99
C ASP A 181 1.13 -0.32 -18.88
N VAL A 182 2.20 0.06 -18.16
CA VAL A 182 2.64 -0.68 -16.96
C VAL A 182 1.58 -0.58 -15.86
N VAL A 183 1.07 0.62 -15.60
CA VAL A 183 0.01 0.83 -14.59
C VAL A 183 -1.26 0.06 -14.96
N GLU A 184 -1.69 0.12 -16.22
CA GLU A 184 -2.87 -0.60 -16.70
C GLU A 184 -2.70 -2.12 -16.59
N ARG A 185 -1.54 -2.65 -16.98
CA ARG A 185 -1.24 -4.09 -16.85
C ARG A 185 -1.23 -4.54 -15.40
N HIS A 186 -0.66 -3.74 -14.50
CA HIS A 186 -0.70 -4.02 -13.07
C HIS A 186 -2.15 -4.07 -12.57
N TRP A 187 -2.93 -3.01 -12.81
CA TRP A 187 -4.33 -2.94 -12.38
C TRP A 187 -5.17 -4.10 -12.92
N LEU A 188 -5.02 -4.42 -14.22
CA LEU A 188 -5.73 -5.54 -14.85
C LEU A 188 -5.42 -6.87 -14.17
N ARG A 189 -4.17 -7.11 -13.78
CA ARG A 189 -3.71 -8.38 -13.19
C ARG A 189 -4.00 -8.47 -11.69
N SER A 190 -3.76 -7.40 -10.95
CA SER A 190 -3.77 -7.39 -9.49
C SER A 190 -5.11 -6.98 -8.88
N CYS A 191 -5.90 -6.17 -9.58
CA CYS A 191 -7.18 -5.67 -9.06
C CYS A 191 -8.36 -6.18 -9.90
N TYR A 192 -8.39 -5.92 -11.21
CA TYR A 192 -9.59 -6.15 -12.02
C TYR A 192 -9.89 -7.62 -12.30
N ARG A 193 -8.89 -8.41 -12.77
CA ARG A 193 -9.10 -9.85 -13.01
C ARG A 193 -9.46 -10.60 -11.73
N PRO A 194 -8.77 -10.38 -10.58
CA PRO A 194 -9.17 -10.98 -9.31
C PRO A 194 -10.60 -10.62 -8.93
N TRP A 195 -10.99 -9.34 -9.06
CA TRP A 195 -12.37 -8.94 -8.82
C TRP A 195 -13.39 -9.68 -9.70
N ARG A 196 -13.11 -9.83 -11.00
CA ARG A 196 -13.96 -10.60 -11.92
C ARG A 196 -14.05 -12.07 -11.52
N SER A 197 -12.93 -12.69 -11.18
CA SER A 197 -12.87 -14.08 -10.73
C SER A 197 -13.64 -14.27 -9.42
N TYR A 198 -13.43 -13.38 -8.45
CA TYR A 198 -14.13 -13.38 -7.16
C TYR A 198 -15.64 -13.29 -7.36
N ARG A 199 -16.12 -12.35 -8.21
CA ARG A 199 -17.55 -12.24 -8.54
C ARG A 199 -18.13 -13.52 -9.15
N SER A 200 -17.37 -14.23 -9.96
CA SER A 200 -17.80 -15.51 -10.53
C SER A 200 -17.87 -16.64 -9.49
N LEU A 201 -17.02 -16.59 -8.45
CA LEU A 201 -16.98 -17.56 -7.36
C LEU A 201 -18.18 -17.41 -6.41
N ILE A 202 -18.61 -16.17 -6.14
CA ILE A 202 -19.65 -15.88 -5.15
C ILE A 202 -21.08 -15.89 -5.69
N ARG A 203 -21.32 -16.19 -6.99
CA ARG A 203 -22.63 -16.26 -7.67
C ARG A 203 -23.74 -15.47 -6.94
N LEU A 204 -23.71 -14.15 -7.08
CA LEU A 204 -24.91 -13.31 -6.92
C LEU A 204 -25.70 -13.34 -8.24
#